data_AF-A0A7K7XXX1-F1
#
_entry.id   AF-A0A7K7XXX1-F1
#
_cell.length_a   1.000
_cell.length_b   1.000
_cell.length_c   1.000
_cell.angle_alpha   90.00
_cell.angle_beta   90.00
_cell.angle_gamma   90.00
#
_symmetry.space_group_name_H-M   'P 1'
#
loop_
_entity.id
_entity.type
_entity.pdbx_description
1 polymer ?
#
loop_
_entity_poly.entity_id
_entity_poly.type
_entity_poly.pdbx_seq_one_letter_code
_entity_poly.pdbx_strand_id
1 'polypeptide(L)'
;VAPGSRCLLLLLLLLGISGAPALGDPGPLEDVVIDRYYIPKICLREAQMGDFIRYHYNGTFKDGKKFDSSYDRGATVAGVVGVGRLITGMDRGLQGMCVNERRHLIVPPHLGYGSIGVAGLIPPDATLYFDVVMLDIWNKNDKLQITTLSKPERCNRTVENSDFVRYHYNGTLLDGTPFDSSYSKGSTYDTYVGTGWLIKGMDQGLLGMCAGEKRSIIIPPFLAYGEKGYGTVIPPQASLVFSVLLVDFHNPKDGVFLEHLEVPESCKRRAVTGDFVRYHYNGTLMDGTLFDSSYSRNQTYNTYIGKGYIIPGMDQGLQGVCMGEQRRVVIPPHLAYGENGAGKRAEGS
;
A
#
# COMPACT_ATOMS: atom_id res chain seq x y z
N VAL A 1 -30.24 -40.04 101.29
CA VAL A 1 -31.51 -40.21 100.55
C VAL A 1 -31.16 -40.44 99.09
N ALA A 2 -31.26 -41.68 98.62
CA ALA A 2 -31.46 -42.03 97.20
C ALA A 2 -32.94 -41.73 96.84
N PRO A 3 -33.40 -41.68 95.56
CA PRO A 3 -33.00 -42.46 94.38
C PRO A 3 -32.81 -41.56 93.12
N GLY A 4 -32.56 -42.00 91.89
CA GLY A 4 -32.55 -43.31 91.28
C GLY A 4 -32.14 -43.24 89.80
N SER A 5 -31.66 -44.38 89.34
CA SER A 5 -31.15 -44.79 88.03
C SER A 5 -32.01 -44.44 86.80
N ARG A 6 -31.36 -44.16 85.66
CA ARG A 6 -31.72 -44.75 84.36
C ARG A 6 -30.51 -44.79 83.41
N CYS A 7 -30.09 -46.00 83.16
CA CYS A 7 -29.07 -46.44 82.22
C CYS A 7 -29.67 -46.49 80.80
N LEU A 8 -28.98 -45.95 79.78
CA LEU A 8 -29.28 -46.23 78.38
C LEU A 8 -27.96 -46.46 77.63
N LEU A 9 -27.72 -47.73 77.28
CA LEU A 9 -26.69 -48.17 76.35
C LEU A 9 -26.94 -47.52 74.97
N LEU A 10 -25.94 -46.86 74.40
CA LEU A 10 -25.84 -46.68 72.95
C LEU A 10 -24.49 -47.21 72.46
N LEU A 11 -24.58 -48.16 71.52
CA LEU A 11 -23.49 -48.84 70.83
C LEU A 11 -22.53 -47.84 70.16
N LEU A 12 -21.22 -48.04 70.37
CA LEU A 12 -20.18 -47.53 69.47
C LEU A 12 -20.16 -48.37 68.19
N LEU A 13 -20.68 -47.80 67.10
CA LEU A 13 -20.42 -48.27 65.74
C LEU A 13 -19.16 -47.56 65.21
N LEU A 14 -18.08 -48.33 65.06
CA LEU A 14 -16.91 -47.94 64.26
C LEU A 14 -17.31 -47.88 62.79
N LEU A 15 -17.60 -46.66 62.29
CA LEU A 15 -17.66 -46.39 60.86
C LEU A 15 -16.23 -46.20 60.34
N GLY A 16 -15.79 -47.13 59.50
CA GLY A 16 -14.54 -47.05 58.76
C GLY A 16 -14.50 -45.77 57.93
N ILE A 17 -13.42 -45.02 58.06
CA ILE A 17 -13.09 -43.89 57.20
C ILE A 17 -12.78 -44.47 55.82
N SER A 18 -13.77 -44.45 54.93
CA SER A 18 -13.53 -44.59 53.50
C SER A 18 -12.73 -43.38 53.04
N GLY A 19 -11.45 -43.60 52.74
CA GLY A 19 -10.61 -42.59 52.11
C GLY A 19 -11.28 -42.11 50.82
N ALA A 20 -11.63 -40.83 50.78
CA ALA A 20 -11.93 -40.16 49.52
C ALA A 20 -10.67 -40.27 48.64
N PRO A 21 -10.80 -40.58 47.34
CA PRO A 21 -9.67 -40.47 46.46
C PRO A 21 -9.25 -38.99 46.47
N ALA A 22 -7.98 -38.74 46.78
CA ALA A 22 -7.39 -37.43 46.59
C ALA A 22 -7.66 -37.02 45.14
N LEU A 23 -8.39 -35.92 44.96
CA LEU A 23 -8.45 -35.21 43.69
C LEU A 23 -6.99 -34.90 43.34
N GLY A 24 -6.46 -35.62 42.35
CA GLY A 24 -5.11 -35.39 41.86
C GLY A 24 -4.99 -33.92 41.48
N ASP A 25 -3.90 -33.29 41.89
CA ASP A 25 -3.52 -31.96 41.44
C ASP A 25 -3.71 -31.92 39.91
N PRO A 26 -4.59 -31.06 39.37
CA PRO A 26 -4.66 -30.92 37.93
C PRO A 26 -3.29 -30.40 37.49
N GLY A 27 -2.58 -31.21 36.71
CA GLY A 27 -1.33 -30.79 36.09
C GLY A 27 -1.51 -29.45 35.36
N PRO A 28 -0.41 -28.74 35.05
CA PRO A 28 -0.50 -27.43 34.41
C PRO A 28 -1.42 -27.47 33.19
N LEU A 29 -2.39 -26.55 33.15
CA LEU A 29 -3.34 -26.44 32.05
C LEU A 29 -2.58 -26.29 30.73
N GLU A 30 -2.91 -27.13 29.74
CA GLU A 30 -2.27 -27.16 28.43
C GLU A 30 -2.51 -25.84 27.67
N ASP A 31 -1.48 -25.26 27.08
CA ASP A 31 -1.64 -24.05 26.24
C ASP A 31 -2.02 -24.42 24.80
N VAL A 32 -2.35 -23.42 23.97
CA VAL A 32 -2.57 -23.65 22.54
C VAL A 32 -1.32 -24.23 21.89
N VAL A 33 -1.47 -25.32 21.13
CA VAL A 33 -0.38 -25.87 20.31
C VAL A 33 -0.35 -25.13 18.98
N ILE A 34 0.82 -24.61 18.62
CA ILE A 34 1.04 -23.85 17.38
C ILE A 34 2.00 -24.64 16.48
N ASP A 35 1.48 -25.14 15.36
CA ASP A 35 2.27 -25.83 14.33
C ASP A 35 2.36 -24.97 13.06
N ARG A 36 3.52 -24.34 12.86
CA ARG A 36 3.80 -23.45 11.72
C ARG A 36 4.29 -24.27 10.53
N TYR A 37 3.37 -24.79 9.74
CA TYR A 37 3.72 -25.66 8.61
C TYR A 37 4.15 -24.90 7.35
N TYR A 38 3.85 -23.59 7.24
CA TYR A 38 4.35 -22.75 6.15
C TYR A 38 4.67 -21.34 6.64
N ILE A 39 5.95 -20.97 6.57
CA ILE A 39 6.43 -19.62 6.88
C ILE A 39 6.93 -18.97 5.59
N PRO A 40 6.43 -17.78 5.21
CA PRO A 40 6.88 -17.09 4.02
C PRO A 40 8.36 -16.71 4.14
N LYS A 41 9.08 -16.72 3.01
CA LYS A 41 10.50 -16.31 2.97
C LYS A 41 10.71 -14.86 3.44
N ILE A 42 9.72 -14.00 3.17
CA ILE A 42 9.73 -12.59 3.56
C ILE A 42 8.61 -12.40 4.58
N CYS A 43 8.99 -12.02 5.79
CA CYS A 43 8.08 -11.59 6.83
C CYS A 43 8.41 -10.13 7.18
N LEU A 44 7.64 -9.20 6.63
CA LEU A 44 7.86 -7.77 6.86
C LEU A 44 7.66 -7.39 8.33
N ARG A 45 6.73 -8.06 9.00
CA ARG A 45 6.45 -7.97 10.43
C ARG A 45 5.69 -9.21 10.90
N GLU A 46 5.86 -9.53 12.17
CA GLU A 46 5.00 -10.49 12.87
C GLU A 46 3.86 -9.77 13.59
N ALA A 47 2.70 -10.40 13.69
CA ALA A 47 1.55 -9.88 14.42
C ALA A 47 1.86 -9.72 15.92
N GLN A 48 1.68 -8.51 16.43
CA GLN A 48 1.85 -8.15 17.83
C GLN A 48 0.50 -7.90 18.51
N MET A 49 0.52 -7.85 19.84
CA MET A 49 -0.66 -7.47 20.62
C MET A 49 -1.15 -6.06 20.21
N GLY A 50 -2.45 -5.94 19.96
CA GLY A 50 -3.10 -4.71 19.52
C GLY A 50 -3.10 -4.48 18.00
N ASP A 51 -2.46 -5.36 17.22
CA ASP A 51 -2.51 -5.28 15.77
C ASP A 51 -3.86 -5.70 15.22
N PHE A 52 -4.32 -4.97 14.22
CA PHE A 52 -5.44 -5.34 13.38
C PHE A 52 -4.96 -6.37 12.37
N ILE A 53 -5.70 -7.46 12.27
CA ILE A 53 -5.39 -8.57 11.37
C ILE A 53 -6.57 -8.89 10.48
N ARG A 54 -6.26 -9.43 9.30
CA ARG A 54 -7.23 -10.08 8.41
C ARG A 54 -6.72 -11.47 8.08
N TYR A 55 -7.57 -12.48 8.21
CA TYR A 55 -7.17 -13.87 8.01
C TYR A 55 -8.32 -14.72 7.48
N HIS A 56 -7.95 -15.87 6.92
CA HIS A 56 -8.85 -16.98 6.66
C HIS A 56 -8.53 -18.15 7.59
N TYR A 57 -9.54 -18.96 7.87
CA TYR A 57 -9.41 -20.18 8.62
C TYR A 57 -10.43 -21.26 8.23
N ASN A 58 -10.10 -22.51 8.55
CA ASN A 58 -11.01 -23.66 8.65
C ASN A 58 -10.98 -24.21 10.08
N GLY A 59 -12.15 -24.36 10.72
CA GLY A 59 -12.31 -24.91 12.06
C GLY A 59 -12.91 -26.32 12.01
N THR A 60 -12.20 -27.29 12.60
CA THR A 60 -12.56 -28.71 12.61
C THR A 60 -12.41 -29.34 13.99
N PHE A 61 -13.10 -30.45 14.21
CA PHE A 61 -12.86 -31.33 15.35
C PHE A 61 -11.74 -32.34 15.04
N LYS A 62 -11.34 -33.11 16.06
CA LYS A 62 -10.29 -34.14 15.94
C LYS A 62 -10.55 -35.19 14.85
N ASP A 63 -11.82 -35.49 14.58
CA ASP A 63 -12.26 -36.42 13.52
C ASP A 63 -12.26 -35.78 12.11
N GLY A 64 -11.84 -34.51 11.99
CA GLY A 64 -11.83 -33.74 10.75
C GLY A 64 -13.19 -33.14 10.39
N LYS A 65 -14.25 -33.36 11.18
CA LYS A 65 -15.55 -32.75 10.93
C LYS A 65 -15.45 -31.23 11.10
N LYS A 66 -15.72 -30.50 10.02
CA LYS A 66 -15.77 -29.04 10.01
C LYS A 66 -16.97 -28.51 10.79
N PHE A 67 -16.74 -27.55 11.67
CA PHE A 67 -17.79 -26.81 12.38
C PHE A 67 -17.96 -25.38 11.86
N ASP A 68 -16.89 -24.75 11.37
CA ASP A 68 -16.97 -23.41 10.76
C ASP A 68 -15.82 -23.17 9.77
N SER A 69 -16.04 -22.29 8.80
CA SER A 69 -15.00 -21.83 7.88
C SER A 69 -15.32 -20.45 7.33
N SER A 70 -14.30 -19.60 7.35
CA SER A 70 -14.35 -18.30 6.67
C SER A 70 -14.48 -18.42 5.14
N TYR A 71 -14.00 -19.52 4.55
CA TYR A 71 -14.14 -19.77 3.12
C TYR A 71 -15.58 -20.09 2.73
N ASP A 72 -16.28 -20.89 3.56
CA ASP A 72 -17.69 -21.23 3.33
C ASP A 72 -18.60 -19.99 3.36
N ARG A 73 -18.21 -18.95 4.12
CA ARG A 73 -18.90 -17.66 4.16
C ARG A 73 -18.51 -16.70 3.03
N GLY A 74 -17.48 -17.02 2.26
CA GLY A 74 -16.95 -16.16 1.21
C GLY A 74 -16.36 -14.84 1.71
N ALA A 75 -15.99 -14.75 3.00
CA ALA A 75 -15.52 -13.52 3.62
C ALA A 75 -14.40 -13.77 4.63
N THR A 76 -13.38 -12.91 4.60
CA THR A 76 -12.29 -12.94 5.57
C THR A 76 -12.75 -12.51 6.96
N VAL A 77 -12.03 -12.94 7.99
CA VAL A 77 -12.24 -12.44 9.35
C VAL A 77 -11.28 -11.29 9.62
N ALA A 78 -11.80 -10.20 10.17
CA ALA A 78 -11.02 -9.11 10.72
C ALA A 78 -11.07 -9.17 12.25
N GLY A 79 -9.94 -8.92 12.91
CA GLY A 79 -9.83 -8.96 14.36
C GLY A 79 -8.69 -8.11 14.88
N VAL A 80 -8.55 -8.07 16.20
CA VAL A 80 -7.40 -7.45 16.88
C VAL A 80 -6.76 -8.52 17.73
N VAL A 81 -5.45 -8.73 17.57
CA VAL A 81 -4.70 -9.79 18.25
C VAL A 81 -4.39 -9.40 19.69
N GLY A 82 -4.54 -10.34 20.62
CA GLY A 82 -4.08 -10.25 22.00
C GLY A 82 -4.91 -9.33 22.89
N VAL A 83 -6.12 -8.95 22.49
CA VAL A 83 -7.01 -8.05 23.26
C VAL A 83 -8.27 -8.74 23.81
N GLY A 84 -8.36 -10.07 23.72
CA GLY A 84 -9.46 -10.85 24.28
C GLY A 84 -10.79 -10.75 23.52
N ARG A 85 -10.75 -10.43 22.21
CA ARG A 85 -11.95 -10.38 21.35
C ARG A 85 -12.19 -11.66 20.55
N LEU A 86 -11.21 -12.56 20.53
CA LEU A 86 -11.30 -13.91 19.99
C LEU A 86 -11.34 -14.90 21.15
N ILE A 87 -11.69 -16.17 20.89
CA ILE A 87 -11.43 -17.23 21.88
C ILE A 87 -9.94 -17.23 22.23
N THR A 88 -9.60 -17.45 23.49
CA THR A 88 -8.24 -17.23 24.02
C THR A 88 -7.17 -18.00 23.24
N GLY A 89 -7.48 -19.22 22.78
CA GLY A 89 -6.56 -20.02 21.98
C GLY A 89 -6.26 -19.43 20.61
N MET A 90 -7.24 -18.79 19.96
CA MET A 90 -7.00 -18.05 18.71
C MET A 90 -6.23 -16.77 18.98
N ASP A 91 -6.58 -16.05 20.04
CA ASP A 91 -5.93 -14.78 20.38
C ASP A 91 -4.44 -14.96 20.69
N ARG A 92 -4.07 -16.07 21.36
CA ARG A 92 -2.69 -16.51 21.57
C ARG A 92 -2.06 -17.09 20.31
N GLY A 93 -2.80 -17.97 19.63
CA GLY A 93 -2.32 -18.71 18.47
C GLY A 93 -2.03 -17.85 17.24
N LEU A 94 -2.60 -16.65 17.13
CA LEU A 94 -2.35 -15.71 16.03
C LEU A 94 -1.17 -14.76 16.30
N GLN A 95 -0.67 -14.67 17.53
CA GLN A 95 0.53 -13.88 17.84
C GLN A 95 1.76 -14.44 17.12
N GLY A 96 2.67 -13.55 16.71
CA GLY A 96 3.88 -13.96 16.00
C GLY A 96 3.63 -14.44 14.57
N MET A 97 2.46 -14.18 13.97
CA MET A 97 2.13 -14.62 12.62
C MET A 97 2.53 -13.59 11.56
N CYS A 98 3.15 -14.06 10.49
CA CYS A 98 3.48 -13.26 9.32
C CYS A 98 2.32 -13.30 8.30
N VAL A 99 2.14 -12.24 7.51
CA VAL A 99 1.25 -12.29 6.32
C VAL A 99 1.71 -13.42 5.38
N ASN A 100 0.75 -14.16 4.82
CA ASN A 100 0.92 -15.40 4.05
C ASN A 100 1.41 -16.62 4.83
N GLU A 101 1.72 -16.51 6.12
CA GLU A 101 2.00 -17.69 6.93
C GLU A 101 0.76 -18.58 7.03
N ARG A 102 0.99 -19.89 7.14
CA ARG A 102 -0.04 -20.87 7.48
C ARG A 102 0.36 -21.70 8.68
N ARG A 103 -0.59 -21.93 9.58
CA ARG A 103 -0.37 -22.68 10.81
C ARG A 103 -1.61 -23.45 11.24
N HIS A 104 -1.39 -24.58 11.91
CA HIS A 104 -2.42 -25.26 12.67
C HIS A 104 -2.40 -24.78 14.12
N LEU A 105 -3.58 -24.54 14.68
CA LEU A 105 -3.79 -24.26 16.09
C LEU A 105 -4.64 -25.36 16.69
N ILE A 106 -4.14 -26.01 17.74
CA ILE A 106 -4.91 -26.96 18.55
C ILE A 106 -5.28 -26.25 19.84
N VAL A 107 -6.55 -25.90 19.96
CA VAL A 107 -7.08 -25.10 21.06
C VAL A 107 -7.77 -26.05 22.06
N PRO A 108 -7.20 -26.24 23.26
CA PRO A 108 -7.84 -27.04 24.29
C PRO A 108 -9.13 -26.36 24.79
N PRO A 109 -10.08 -27.11 25.38
CA PRO A 109 -11.42 -26.60 25.64
C PRO A 109 -11.45 -25.33 26.50
N HIS A 110 -10.62 -25.24 27.53
CA HIS A 110 -10.55 -24.10 28.43
C HIS A 110 -10.01 -22.80 27.78
N LEU A 111 -9.39 -22.89 26.60
CA LEU A 111 -9.00 -21.74 25.77
C LEU A 111 -9.96 -21.52 24.58
N GLY A 112 -10.98 -22.37 24.43
CA GLY A 112 -12.03 -22.31 23.42
C GLY A 112 -13.39 -21.96 24.04
N TYR A 113 -14.32 -22.92 24.04
CA TYR A 113 -15.69 -22.77 24.54
C TYR A 113 -15.96 -23.50 25.88
N GLY A 114 -14.92 -24.06 26.50
CA GLY A 114 -14.95 -24.68 27.82
C GLY A 114 -15.89 -25.89 27.92
N SER A 115 -16.29 -26.18 29.16
CA SER A 115 -17.20 -27.28 29.50
C SER A 115 -18.66 -27.02 29.12
N ILE A 116 -18.97 -25.82 28.60
CA ILE A 116 -20.32 -25.47 28.15
C ILE A 116 -20.46 -25.75 26.64
N GLY A 117 -19.42 -25.46 25.85
CA GLY A 117 -19.49 -25.52 24.40
C GLY A 117 -20.41 -24.43 23.80
N VAL A 118 -20.92 -24.69 22.60
CA VAL A 118 -21.90 -23.87 21.88
C VAL A 118 -23.03 -24.78 21.43
N ALA A 119 -24.23 -24.56 21.97
CA ALA A 119 -25.39 -25.41 21.71
C ALA A 119 -25.61 -25.66 20.20
N GLY A 120 -25.67 -26.93 19.81
CA GLY A 120 -25.91 -27.35 18.43
C GLY A 120 -24.71 -27.22 17.47
N LEU A 121 -23.58 -26.68 17.91
CA LEU A 121 -22.41 -26.44 17.05
C LEU A 121 -21.12 -27.02 17.62
N ILE A 122 -20.76 -26.65 18.86
CA ILE A 122 -19.53 -27.06 19.54
C ILE A 122 -19.90 -27.86 20.79
N PRO A 123 -19.50 -29.14 20.91
CA PRO A 123 -19.74 -29.92 22.12
C PRO A 123 -19.01 -29.34 23.35
N PRO A 124 -19.52 -29.61 24.57
CA PRO A 124 -18.76 -29.47 25.82
C PRO A 124 -17.39 -30.12 25.74
N ASP A 125 -16.37 -29.48 26.34
CA ASP A 125 -15.01 -30.01 26.47
C ASP A 125 -14.37 -30.40 25.12
N ALA A 126 -14.81 -29.77 24.02
CA ALA A 126 -14.27 -30.02 22.69
C ALA A 126 -12.91 -29.33 22.49
N THR A 127 -11.93 -30.09 22.02
CA THR A 127 -10.68 -29.53 21.46
C THR A 127 -10.93 -29.10 20.02
N LEU A 128 -10.52 -27.89 19.68
CA LEU A 128 -10.74 -27.29 18.36
C LEU A 128 -9.45 -27.25 17.55
N TYR A 129 -9.55 -27.55 16.26
CA TYR A 129 -8.42 -27.55 15.34
C TYR A 129 -8.68 -26.48 14.28
N PHE A 130 -7.81 -25.48 14.22
CA PHE A 130 -7.88 -24.41 13.23
C PHE A 130 -6.70 -24.50 12.26
N ASP A 131 -6.98 -24.51 10.97
CA ASP A 131 -5.99 -24.23 9.92
C ASP A 131 -6.17 -22.76 9.50
N VAL A 132 -5.14 -21.94 9.67
CA VAL A 132 -5.22 -20.47 9.55
C VAL A 132 -4.21 -19.99 8.52
N VAL A 133 -4.61 -19.02 7.69
CA VAL A 133 -3.71 -18.20 6.85
C VAL A 133 -3.90 -16.71 7.14
N MET A 134 -2.80 -16.00 7.40
CA MET A 134 -2.80 -14.56 7.65
C MET A 134 -2.74 -13.80 6.33
N LEU A 135 -3.56 -12.76 6.18
CA LEU A 135 -3.70 -12.01 4.92
C LEU A 135 -3.31 -10.53 5.06
N ASP A 136 -3.41 -9.97 6.26
CA ASP A 136 -3.08 -8.57 6.53
C ASP A 136 -2.73 -8.36 7.99
N ILE A 137 -1.83 -7.40 8.26
CA ILE A 137 -1.44 -6.96 9.60
C ILE A 137 -1.15 -5.47 9.53
N TRP A 138 -1.85 -4.68 10.35
CA TRP A 138 -1.58 -3.25 10.49
C TRP A 138 -1.93 -2.72 11.88
N ASN A 139 -1.44 -1.53 12.19
CA ASN A 139 -1.69 -0.82 13.44
C ASN A 139 -2.06 0.65 13.19
N LYS A 140 -2.82 1.26 14.09
CA LYS A 140 -3.18 2.69 14.01
C LYS A 140 -1.97 3.63 14.01
N ASN A 141 -0.86 3.18 14.58
CA ASN A 141 0.40 3.93 14.62
C ASN A 141 1.30 3.69 13.40
N ASP A 142 0.89 2.81 12.47
CA ASP A 142 1.66 2.57 11.26
C ASP A 142 1.79 3.86 10.44
N LYS A 143 2.87 3.92 9.67
CA LYS A 143 3.12 5.03 8.74
C LYS A 143 3.14 4.47 7.33
N LEU A 144 2.97 5.36 6.36
CA LEU A 144 3.26 5.07 4.98
C LEU A 144 4.70 4.56 4.86
N GLN A 145 4.90 3.39 4.26
CA GLN A 145 6.24 2.86 4.01
C GLN A 145 6.58 3.05 2.54
N ILE A 146 7.69 3.74 2.28
CA ILE A 146 8.16 4.01 0.92
C ILE A 146 9.55 3.39 0.79
N THR A 147 9.71 2.50 -0.18
CA THR A 147 11.00 1.90 -0.53
C THR A 147 11.35 2.25 -1.97
N THR A 148 12.42 3.01 -2.18
CA THR A 148 12.95 3.25 -3.53
C THR A 148 13.65 1.99 -4.03
N LEU A 149 13.15 1.43 -5.13
CA LEU A 149 13.65 0.20 -5.75
C LEU A 149 14.76 0.51 -6.76
N SER A 150 14.62 1.59 -7.51
CA SER A 150 15.64 2.09 -8.43
C SER A 150 15.46 3.58 -8.63
N LYS A 151 16.56 4.33 -8.65
CA LYS A 151 16.56 5.78 -8.90
C LYS A 151 17.50 6.08 -10.08
N PRO A 152 17.11 6.92 -11.05
CA PRO A 152 18.00 7.34 -12.12
C PRO A 152 19.20 8.11 -11.56
N GLU A 153 20.35 8.03 -12.26
CA GLU A 153 21.55 8.79 -11.88
C GLU A 153 21.33 10.30 -11.93
N ARG A 154 20.53 10.77 -12.90
CA ARG A 154 20.15 12.17 -13.04
C ARG A 154 18.77 12.39 -12.46
N CYS A 155 18.70 13.19 -11.41
CA CYS A 155 17.45 13.66 -10.83
C CYS A 155 17.59 15.14 -10.46
N ASN A 156 17.35 16.00 -11.45
CA ASN A 156 17.52 17.45 -11.29
C ASN A 156 16.33 18.10 -10.59
N ARG A 157 15.16 17.48 -10.71
CA ARG A 157 13.89 17.90 -10.10
C ARG A 157 13.18 16.66 -9.59
N THR A 158 12.43 16.82 -8.52
CA THR A 158 11.56 15.79 -7.96
C THR A 158 10.11 16.27 -7.97
N VAL A 159 9.16 15.33 -7.91
CA VAL A 159 7.73 15.64 -7.80
C VAL A 159 7.46 16.50 -6.58
N GLU A 160 6.79 17.62 -6.81
CA GLU A 160 6.30 18.58 -5.82
C GLU A 160 4.77 18.61 -5.80
N ASN A 161 4.22 19.30 -4.81
CA ASN A 161 2.78 19.46 -4.70
C ASN A 161 2.21 20.23 -5.91
N SER A 162 1.05 19.80 -6.40
CA SER A 162 0.38 20.29 -7.62
C SER A 162 1.07 19.94 -8.94
N ASP A 163 2.13 19.13 -8.93
CA ASP A 163 2.66 18.60 -10.18
C ASP A 163 1.66 17.64 -10.82
N PHE A 164 1.53 17.76 -12.14
CA PHE A 164 0.92 16.74 -12.97
C PHE A 164 1.94 15.62 -13.17
N VAL A 165 1.53 14.38 -12.90
CA VAL A 165 2.39 13.20 -12.98
C VAL A 165 1.78 12.16 -13.90
N ARG A 166 2.65 11.40 -14.57
CA ARG A 166 2.31 10.16 -15.25
C ARG A 166 3.11 9.02 -14.69
N TYR A 167 2.44 7.98 -14.25
CA TYR A 167 3.11 6.82 -13.69
C TYR A 167 2.42 5.52 -14.07
N HIS A 168 3.22 4.47 -14.11
CA HIS A 168 2.69 3.11 -14.10
C HIS A 168 2.65 2.55 -12.69
N TYR A 169 1.66 1.69 -12.42
CA TYR A 169 1.58 0.98 -11.15
C TYR A 169 1.05 -0.45 -11.31
N ASN A 170 1.45 -1.30 -10.37
CA ASN A 170 0.76 -2.53 -10.01
C ASN A 170 0.30 -2.42 -8.56
N GLY A 171 -0.99 -2.63 -8.32
CA GLY A 171 -1.61 -2.62 -7.00
C GLY A 171 -1.95 -4.04 -6.52
N THR A 172 -1.44 -4.41 -5.35
CA THR A 172 -1.73 -5.68 -4.68
C THR A 172 -2.15 -5.45 -3.23
N LEU A 173 -2.90 -6.38 -2.65
CA LEU A 173 -3.06 -6.47 -1.20
C LEU A 173 -1.72 -6.89 -0.56
N LEU A 174 -1.62 -6.80 0.77
CA LEU A 174 -0.39 -7.15 1.50
C LEU A 174 0.00 -8.63 1.36
N ASP A 175 -0.98 -9.51 1.11
CA ASP A 175 -0.78 -10.92 0.79
C ASP A 175 -0.29 -11.17 -0.66
N GLY A 176 -0.21 -10.12 -1.50
CA GLY A 176 0.21 -10.19 -2.89
C GLY A 176 -0.93 -10.40 -3.90
N THR A 177 -2.17 -10.52 -3.46
CA THR A 177 -3.34 -10.62 -4.35
C THR A 177 -3.47 -9.34 -5.19
N PRO A 178 -3.40 -9.40 -6.54
CA PRO A 178 -3.54 -8.21 -7.38
C PRO A 178 -4.98 -7.70 -7.40
N PHE A 179 -5.16 -6.38 -7.39
CA PHE A 179 -6.49 -5.76 -7.52
C PHE A 179 -6.59 -4.75 -8.68
N ASP A 180 -5.49 -4.12 -9.11
CA ASP A 180 -5.48 -3.19 -10.24
C ASP A 180 -4.07 -3.02 -10.83
N SER A 181 -3.99 -2.65 -12.10
CA SER A 181 -2.74 -2.33 -12.79
C SER A 181 -2.98 -1.35 -13.93
N SER A 182 -2.09 -0.36 -14.08
CA SER A 182 -2.13 0.51 -15.25
C SER A 182 -1.65 -0.20 -16.52
N TYR A 183 -0.77 -1.20 -16.39
CA TYR A 183 -0.29 -1.98 -17.53
C TYR A 183 -1.40 -2.79 -18.20
N SER A 184 -2.37 -3.32 -17.44
CA SER A 184 -3.53 -4.00 -18.02
C SER A 184 -4.43 -3.07 -18.84
N LYS A 185 -4.33 -1.75 -18.64
CA LYS A 185 -5.09 -0.73 -19.37
C LYS A 185 -4.30 -0.20 -20.59
N GLY A 186 -3.00 -0.52 -20.68
CA GLY A 186 -2.13 -0.08 -21.77
C GLY A 186 -1.76 1.40 -21.74
N SER A 187 -2.05 2.11 -20.64
CA SER A 187 -1.76 3.54 -20.47
C SER A 187 -1.21 3.84 -19.08
N THR A 188 -0.59 5.02 -18.92
CA THR A 188 -0.23 5.56 -17.61
C THR A 188 -1.48 5.97 -16.83
N TYR A 189 -1.29 6.17 -15.52
CA TYR A 189 -2.24 6.89 -14.70
C TYR A 189 -1.77 8.33 -14.56
N ASP A 190 -2.65 9.25 -14.94
CA ASP A 190 -2.34 10.65 -15.16
C ASP A 190 -3.15 11.49 -14.17
N THR A 191 -2.48 12.27 -13.32
CA THR A 191 -3.16 12.99 -12.24
C THR A 191 -2.28 14.07 -11.63
N TYR A 192 -2.85 14.80 -10.67
CA TYR A 192 -2.14 15.82 -9.88
C TYR A 192 -1.79 15.27 -8.50
N VAL A 193 -0.54 15.45 -8.08
CA VAL A 193 -0.07 14.99 -6.76
C VAL A 193 -0.31 16.05 -5.69
N GLY A 194 -0.75 15.60 -4.51
CA GLY A 194 -0.86 16.43 -3.29
C GLY A 194 -2.07 17.37 -3.28
N THR A 195 -2.99 17.19 -4.23
CA THR A 195 -4.22 17.97 -4.38
C THR A 195 -5.47 17.20 -3.96
N GLY A 196 -5.33 15.96 -3.47
CA GLY A 196 -6.42 15.15 -2.93
C GLY A 196 -7.21 14.33 -3.96
N TRP A 197 -6.74 14.25 -5.21
CA TRP A 197 -7.35 13.41 -6.25
C TRP A 197 -7.01 11.92 -6.08
N LEU A 198 -5.93 11.61 -5.36
CA LEU A 198 -5.51 10.25 -5.04
C LEU A 198 -5.89 9.87 -3.61
N ILE A 199 -5.83 8.58 -3.31
CA ILE A 199 -5.79 8.14 -1.91
C ILE A 199 -4.59 8.77 -1.20
N LYS A 200 -4.75 9.14 0.07
CA LYS A 200 -3.77 9.93 0.83
C LYS A 200 -2.36 9.33 0.80
N GLY A 201 -2.25 8.00 0.86
CA GLY A 201 -0.96 7.31 0.81
C GLY A 201 -0.26 7.41 -0.54
N MET A 202 -0.99 7.48 -1.64
CA MET A 202 -0.40 7.68 -2.98
C MET A 202 0.02 9.14 -3.18
N ASP A 203 -0.81 10.09 -2.75
CA ASP A 203 -0.44 11.52 -2.75
C ASP A 203 0.89 11.74 -2.01
N GLN A 204 1.04 11.12 -0.83
CA GLN A 204 2.28 11.19 -0.06
C GLN A 204 3.43 10.37 -0.66
N GLY A 205 3.12 9.20 -1.24
CA GLY A 205 4.11 8.25 -1.73
C GLY A 205 4.79 8.67 -3.03
N LEU A 206 4.11 9.45 -3.86
CA LEU A 206 4.62 9.98 -5.13
C LEU A 206 5.49 11.23 -4.96
N LEU A 207 5.29 12.00 -3.88
CA LEU A 207 6.10 13.18 -3.60
C LEU A 207 7.59 12.84 -3.51
N GLY A 208 8.43 13.71 -4.07
CA GLY A 208 9.88 13.53 -4.08
C GLY A 208 10.38 12.44 -5.04
N MET A 209 9.55 11.87 -5.91
CA MET A 209 9.99 10.93 -6.95
C MET A 209 10.71 11.66 -8.09
N CYS A 210 11.69 11.00 -8.71
CA CYS A 210 12.30 11.42 -9.97
C CYS A 210 11.65 10.71 -11.17
N ALA A 211 11.60 11.35 -12.33
CA ALA A 211 11.18 10.69 -13.57
C ALA A 211 12.10 9.47 -13.84
N GLY A 212 11.51 8.30 -14.09
CA GLY A 212 12.20 7.01 -14.19
C GLY A 212 12.44 6.28 -12.86
N GLU A 213 12.12 6.87 -11.70
CA GLU A 213 12.25 6.21 -10.40
C GLU A 213 11.18 5.12 -10.20
N LYS A 214 11.59 4.00 -9.58
CA LYS A 214 10.68 2.93 -9.14
C LYS A 214 10.57 2.90 -7.62
N ARG A 215 9.35 2.78 -7.10
CA ARG A 215 9.06 2.67 -5.67
C ARG A 215 8.13 1.50 -5.36
N SER A 216 8.31 0.91 -4.19
CA SER A 216 7.27 0.14 -3.51
C SER A 216 6.70 1.00 -2.39
N ILE A 217 5.38 1.14 -2.35
CA ILE A 217 4.65 1.98 -1.40
C ILE A 217 3.63 1.09 -0.68
N ILE A 218 3.81 0.89 0.62
CA ILE A 218 2.86 0.15 1.48
C ILE A 218 2.01 1.14 2.25
N ILE A 219 0.71 1.10 1.99
CA ILE A 219 -0.28 2.07 2.47
C ILE A 219 -1.20 1.37 3.49
N PRO A 220 -1.17 1.78 4.77
CA PRO A 220 -2.11 1.27 5.74
C PRO A 220 -3.55 1.75 5.44
N PRO A 221 -4.59 1.05 5.92
CA PRO A 221 -5.95 1.27 5.44
C PRO A 221 -6.48 2.70 5.64
N PHE A 222 -6.10 3.37 6.73
CA PHE A 222 -6.52 4.75 7.03
C PHE A 222 -5.88 5.82 6.13
N LEU A 223 -4.87 5.45 5.33
CA LEU A 223 -4.32 6.26 4.23
C LEU A 223 -4.81 5.78 2.84
N ALA A 224 -5.61 4.73 2.79
CA ALA A 224 -6.23 4.15 1.59
C ALA A 224 -7.76 4.23 1.65
N TYR A 225 -8.47 3.10 1.58
CA TYR A 225 -9.94 3.01 1.54
C TYR A 225 -10.60 2.74 2.90
N GLY A 226 -9.82 2.68 3.98
CA GLY A 226 -10.28 2.63 5.37
C GLY A 226 -11.16 1.41 5.70
N GLU A 227 -12.08 1.61 6.64
CA GLU A 227 -12.96 0.55 7.16
C GLU A 227 -13.97 0.03 6.14
N LYS A 228 -14.26 0.79 5.08
CA LYS A 228 -15.27 0.41 4.08
C LYS A 228 -14.68 -0.44 2.95
N GLY A 229 -13.38 -0.32 2.68
CA GLY A 229 -12.80 -0.88 1.46
C GLY A 229 -13.32 -0.16 0.20
N TYR A 230 -13.17 -0.81 -0.96
CA TYR A 230 -13.63 -0.25 -2.24
C TYR A 230 -14.21 -1.34 -3.15
N GLY A 231 -15.51 -1.19 -3.45
CA GLY A 231 -16.25 -2.14 -4.27
C GLY A 231 -16.13 -3.58 -3.73
N THR A 232 -15.92 -4.52 -4.63
CA THR A 232 -15.66 -5.94 -4.30
C THR A 232 -14.17 -6.30 -4.38
N VAL A 233 -13.32 -5.35 -4.82
CA VAL A 233 -11.91 -5.60 -5.14
C VAL A 233 -10.97 -5.33 -3.97
N ILE A 234 -11.30 -4.35 -3.12
CA ILE A 234 -10.50 -3.99 -1.96
C ILE A 234 -11.33 -4.24 -0.70
N PRO A 235 -10.97 -5.23 0.12
CA PRO A 235 -11.67 -5.52 1.36
C PRO A 235 -11.61 -4.36 2.37
N PRO A 236 -12.58 -4.30 3.31
CA PRO A 236 -12.50 -3.50 4.52
C PRO A 236 -11.15 -3.64 5.23
N GLN A 237 -10.57 -2.52 5.67
CA GLN A 237 -9.35 -2.47 6.47
C GLN A 237 -8.13 -3.16 5.81
N ALA A 238 -8.09 -3.19 4.47
CA ALA A 238 -6.97 -3.76 3.74
C ALA A 238 -5.80 -2.77 3.57
N SER A 239 -4.59 -3.24 3.85
CA SER A 239 -3.35 -2.57 3.50
C SER A 239 -3.03 -2.79 2.02
N LEU A 240 -2.61 -1.75 1.33
CA LEU A 240 -2.32 -1.80 -0.10
C LEU A 240 -0.82 -1.71 -0.35
N VAL A 241 -0.35 -2.39 -1.39
CA VAL A 241 1.02 -2.33 -1.86
C VAL A 241 1.00 -1.87 -3.32
N PHE A 242 1.67 -0.75 -3.60
CA PHE A 242 1.83 -0.24 -4.95
C PHE A 242 3.29 -0.35 -5.38
N SER A 243 3.55 -1.02 -6.49
CA SER A 243 4.81 -0.93 -7.22
C SER A 243 4.67 0.10 -8.32
N VAL A 244 5.33 1.25 -8.16
CA VAL A 244 5.20 2.43 -9.03
C VAL A 244 6.46 2.60 -9.88
N LEU A 245 6.28 3.02 -11.13
CA LEU A 245 7.29 3.61 -12.00
C LEU A 245 6.81 5.01 -12.42
N LEU A 246 7.49 6.06 -11.99
CA LEU A 246 7.19 7.41 -12.46
C LEU A 246 7.76 7.56 -13.88
N VAL A 247 6.93 7.97 -14.84
CA VAL A 247 7.33 8.14 -16.24
C VAL A 247 7.84 9.56 -16.45
N ASP A 248 6.98 10.55 -16.21
CA ASP A 248 7.31 11.98 -16.32
C ASP A 248 6.40 12.80 -15.39
N PHE A 249 6.76 14.07 -15.18
CA PHE A 249 5.95 15.03 -14.43
C PHE A 249 6.32 16.49 -14.74
N HIS A 250 5.33 17.38 -14.68
CA HIS A 250 5.51 18.82 -14.88
C HIS A 250 4.60 19.62 -13.96
N ASN A 251 4.98 20.86 -13.63
CA ASN A 251 4.07 21.75 -12.92
C ASN A 251 3.27 22.57 -13.94
N PRO A 252 1.92 22.55 -13.92
CA PRO A 252 1.12 23.39 -14.81
C PRO A 252 1.29 24.90 -14.57
N LYS A 253 1.92 25.28 -13.46
CA LYS A 253 2.23 26.67 -13.14
C LYS A 253 3.62 27.09 -13.63
N ASP A 254 4.42 26.17 -14.14
CA ASP A 254 5.75 26.49 -14.66
C ASP A 254 5.62 27.39 -15.89
N GLY A 255 6.47 28.41 -15.95
CA GLY A 255 6.62 29.24 -17.14
C GLY A 255 7.68 28.69 -18.09
N VAL A 256 7.99 29.48 -19.12
CA VAL A 256 9.15 29.23 -19.98
C VAL A 256 10.42 29.66 -19.25
N PHE A 257 11.40 28.77 -19.16
CA PHE A 257 12.72 29.11 -18.62
C PHE A 257 13.69 29.40 -19.75
N LEU A 258 14.41 30.53 -19.64
CA LEU A 258 15.38 30.98 -20.61
C LEU A 258 16.78 30.95 -20.00
N GLU A 259 17.68 30.23 -20.67
CA GLU A 259 19.11 30.26 -20.41
C GLU A 259 19.80 30.92 -21.61
N HIS A 260 20.43 32.07 -21.37
CA HIS A 260 21.19 32.77 -22.40
C HIS A 260 22.58 32.13 -22.50
N LEU A 261 22.85 31.44 -23.61
CA LEU A 261 24.12 30.75 -23.83
C LEU A 261 25.17 31.72 -24.39
N GLU A 262 24.79 32.48 -25.42
CA GLU A 262 25.65 33.47 -26.06
C GLU A 262 24.81 34.68 -26.47
N VAL A 263 25.16 35.85 -25.94
CA VAL A 263 24.52 37.12 -26.30
C VAL A 263 25.57 37.99 -26.97
N PRO A 264 25.45 38.30 -28.28
CA PRO A 264 26.39 39.18 -28.95
C PRO A 264 26.46 40.56 -28.30
N GLU A 265 27.67 41.08 -28.10
CA GLU A 265 27.90 42.43 -27.54
C GLU A 265 27.17 43.50 -28.36
N SER A 266 27.00 43.26 -29.66
CA SER A 266 26.32 44.17 -30.59
C SER A 266 24.80 44.07 -30.57
N CYS A 267 24.17 43.64 -29.47
CA CYS A 267 22.70 43.60 -29.36
C CYS A 267 22.08 45.01 -29.31
N LYS A 268 21.92 45.62 -30.48
CA LYS A 268 21.33 46.97 -30.64
C LYS A 268 19.80 46.96 -30.59
N ARG A 269 19.18 45.85 -31.01
CA ARG A 269 17.71 45.68 -31.05
C ARG A 269 17.36 44.31 -30.53
N ARG A 270 16.34 44.27 -29.68
CA ARG A 270 15.68 43.07 -29.20
C ARG A 270 14.36 42.88 -29.93
N ALA A 271 14.06 41.64 -30.28
CA ALA A 271 12.82 41.32 -30.99
C ALA A 271 11.60 41.50 -30.07
N VAL A 272 10.51 42.03 -30.62
CA VAL A 272 9.24 42.26 -29.93
C VAL A 272 8.09 41.57 -30.64
N THR A 273 6.92 41.51 -30.00
CA THR A 273 5.70 40.97 -30.60
C THR A 273 5.41 41.60 -31.97
N GLY A 274 5.20 40.76 -32.98
CA GLY A 274 4.97 41.15 -34.36
C GLY A 274 6.22 41.20 -35.24
N ASP A 275 7.43 41.12 -34.67
CA ASP A 275 8.65 41.03 -35.47
C ASP A 275 8.71 39.67 -36.21
N PHE A 276 9.14 39.71 -37.47
CA PHE A 276 9.45 38.52 -38.25
C PHE A 276 10.86 38.02 -37.91
N VAL A 277 10.98 36.75 -37.55
CA VAL A 277 12.25 36.13 -37.17
C VAL A 277 12.54 34.87 -37.97
N ARG A 278 13.83 34.63 -38.18
CA ARG A 278 14.38 33.42 -38.78
C ARG A 278 15.43 32.88 -37.84
N TYR A 279 15.27 31.62 -37.44
CA TYR A 279 16.19 31.00 -36.48
C TYR A 279 16.43 29.54 -36.81
N HIS A 280 17.55 29.03 -36.30
CA HIS A 280 17.78 27.60 -36.24
C HIS A 280 17.51 27.08 -34.82
N TYR A 281 17.12 25.80 -34.72
CA TYR A 281 16.89 25.15 -33.43
C TYR A 281 17.21 23.66 -33.49
N ASN A 282 17.51 23.12 -32.31
CA ASN A 282 17.47 21.70 -31.99
C ASN A 282 16.46 21.51 -30.86
N GLY A 283 15.43 20.71 -31.10
CA GLY A 283 14.39 20.34 -30.14
C GLY A 283 14.73 19.00 -29.51
N THR A 284 14.95 19.00 -28.20
CA THR A 284 15.23 17.80 -27.41
C THR A 284 14.23 17.65 -26.27
N LEU A 285 13.95 16.42 -25.86
CA LEU A 285 13.30 16.10 -24.59
C LEU A 285 14.28 16.34 -23.42
N MET A 286 13.78 16.29 -22.18
CA MET A 286 14.59 16.54 -20.97
C MET A 286 15.69 15.48 -20.74
N ASP A 287 15.50 14.27 -21.27
CA ASP A 287 16.52 13.21 -21.27
C ASP A 287 17.63 13.42 -22.33
N GLY A 288 17.48 14.43 -23.19
CA GLY A 288 18.39 14.75 -24.29
C GLY A 288 18.01 14.14 -25.63
N THR A 289 16.95 13.35 -25.70
CA THR A 289 16.47 12.74 -26.95
C THR A 289 16.06 13.82 -27.95
N LEU A 290 16.71 13.86 -29.11
CA LEU A 290 16.40 14.80 -30.17
C LEU A 290 15.10 14.39 -30.89
N PHE A 291 14.10 15.26 -30.91
CA PHE A 291 12.83 15.02 -31.63
C PHE A 291 12.73 15.80 -32.94
N ASP A 292 13.37 16.98 -33.03
CA ASP A 292 13.35 17.80 -34.23
C ASP A 292 14.58 18.72 -34.33
N SER A 293 15.00 19.07 -35.55
CA SER A 293 16.09 20.01 -35.79
C SER A 293 15.92 20.70 -37.13
N SER A 294 16.01 22.03 -37.14
CA SER A 294 16.00 22.78 -38.40
C SER A 294 17.30 22.64 -39.18
N TYR A 295 18.42 22.35 -38.50
CA TYR A 295 19.70 22.05 -39.15
C TYR A 295 19.63 20.78 -40.01
N SER A 296 18.88 19.77 -39.57
CA SER A 296 18.69 18.53 -40.36
C SER A 296 18.03 18.78 -41.72
N ARG A 297 17.26 19.88 -41.85
CA ARG A 297 16.59 20.30 -43.07
C ARG A 297 17.38 21.35 -43.86
N ASN A 298 18.50 21.82 -43.33
CA ASN A 298 19.26 22.94 -43.88
C ASN A 298 18.39 24.17 -44.19
N GLN A 299 17.38 24.44 -43.35
CA GLN A 299 16.44 25.54 -43.54
C GLN A 299 16.12 26.18 -42.18
N THR A 300 16.02 27.50 -42.14
CA THR A 300 15.57 28.22 -40.95
C THR A 300 14.08 28.02 -40.71
N TYR A 301 13.67 28.05 -39.44
CA TYR A 301 12.26 28.22 -39.12
C TYR A 301 11.93 29.71 -39.14
N ASN A 302 10.84 30.06 -39.83
CA ASN A 302 10.46 31.43 -40.09
C ASN A 302 9.09 31.69 -39.49
N THR A 303 8.95 32.71 -38.64
CA THR A 303 7.69 33.00 -37.95
C THR A 303 7.59 34.47 -37.53
N TYR A 304 6.42 34.87 -37.03
CA TYR A 304 6.20 36.16 -36.37
C TYR A 304 6.02 35.94 -34.87
N ILE A 305 6.78 36.66 -34.05
CA ILE A 305 6.75 36.50 -32.60
C ILE A 305 5.40 36.94 -32.02
N GLY A 306 4.82 36.11 -31.15
CA GLY A 306 3.63 36.45 -30.36
C GLY A 306 2.36 36.56 -31.19
N LYS A 307 2.32 35.89 -32.34
CA LYS A 307 1.15 35.78 -33.22
C LYS A 307 0.46 34.42 -33.12
N GLY A 308 0.99 33.48 -32.33
CA GLY A 308 0.42 32.15 -32.14
C GLY A 308 0.67 31.19 -33.30
N TYR A 309 1.67 31.46 -34.16
CA TYR A 309 2.02 30.58 -35.28
C TYR A 309 2.91 29.40 -34.91
N ILE A 310 3.48 29.44 -33.70
CA ILE A 310 4.29 28.38 -33.10
C ILE A 310 3.74 28.07 -31.71
N ILE A 311 4.27 27.03 -31.07
CA ILE A 311 3.87 26.66 -29.71
C ILE A 311 4.03 27.86 -28.76
N PRO A 312 3.08 28.08 -27.82
CA PRO A 312 3.05 29.27 -26.96
C PRO A 312 4.37 29.56 -26.24
N GLY A 313 5.04 28.52 -25.75
CA GLY A 313 6.28 28.67 -25.02
C GLY A 313 7.45 29.13 -25.89
N MET A 314 7.46 28.78 -27.17
CA MET A 314 8.47 29.27 -28.09
C MET A 314 8.16 30.71 -28.53
N ASP A 315 6.89 31.07 -28.65
CA ASP A 315 6.44 32.44 -28.88
C ASP A 315 6.84 33.37 -27.72
N GLN A 316 6.76 32.89 -26.48
CA GLN A 316 7.30 33.59 -25.30
C GLN A 316 8.83 33.58 -25.31
N GLY A 317 9.44 32.43 -25.58
CA GLY A 317 10.89 32.25 -25.48
C GLY A 317 11.70 32.92 -26.57
N LEU A 318 11.10 33.38 -27.68
CA LEU A 318 11.76 34.20 -28.71
C LEU A 318 11.66 35.71 -28.43
N GLN A 319 10.82 36.15 -27.49
CA GLN A 319 10.76 37.56 -27.14
C GLN A 319 12.11 38.04 -26.59
N GLY A 320 12.47 39.27 -26.92
CA GLY A 320 13.69 39.89 -26.46
C GLY A 320 14.98 39.40 -27.14
N VAL A 321 14.89 38.53 -28.17
CA VAL A 321 16.07 37.97 -28.85
C VAL A 321 16.82 38.96 -29.70
N CYS A 322 18.14 38.89 -29.62
CA CYS A 322 19.06 39.65 -30.45
C CYS A 322 19.48 38.83 -31.68
N MET A 323 19.80 39.49 -32.78
CA MET A 323 20.44 38.80 -33.90
C MET A 323 21.76 38.17 -33.47
N GLY A 324 21.95 36.89 -33.79
CA GLY A 324 23.13 36.11 -33.42
C GLY A 324 23.10 35.52 -32.00
N GLU A 325 22.07 35.80 -31.20
CA GLU A 325 21.94 35.23 -29.86
C GLU A 325 21.67 33.71 -29.91
N GLN A 326 22.36 32.98 -29.05
CA GLN A 326 22.05 31.58 -28.74
C GLN A 326 21.44 31.48 -27.34
N ARG A 327 20.30 30.81 -27.23
CA ARG A 327 19.62 30.57 -25.95
C ARG A 327 19.06 29.17 -25.91
N ARG A 328 18.97 28.59 -24.72
CA ARG A 328 18.16 27.41 -24.44
C ARG A 328 16.81 27.87 -23.90
N VAL A 329 15.75 27.33 -24.48
CA VAL A 329 14.37 27.60 -24.09
C VAL A 329 13.78 26.29 -23.58
N VAL A 330 13.53 26.21 -22.26
CA VAL A 330 12.88 25.05 -21.65
C VAL A 330 11.39 25.35 -21.53
N ILE A 331 10.58 24.56 -22.22
CA ILE A 331 9.15 24.79 -22.36
C ILE A 331 8.39 23.67 -21.67
N PRO A 332 7.52 23.97 -20.68
CA PRO A 332 6.70 22.95 -20.05
C PRO A 332 5.61 22.44 -21.02
N PRO A 333 5.10 21.22 -20.82
CA PRO A 333 4.21 20.56 -21.78
C PRO A 333 2.96 21.39 -22.16
N HIS A 334 2.33 22.05 -21.18
CA HIS A 334 1.14 22.88 -21.39
C HIS A 334 1.40 24.15 -22.25
N LEU A 335 2.66 24.54 -22.46
CA LEU A 335 3.06 25.61 -23.39
C LEU A 335 3.70 25.07 -24.68
N ALA A 336 3.79 23.75 -24.83
CA ALA A 336 4.36 23.06 -25.98
C ALA A 336 3.29 22.22 -26.72
N TYR A 337 3.44 20.90 -26.73
CA TYR A 337 2.56 19.96 -27.42
C TYR A 337 1.46 19.38 -26.53
N GLY A 338 1.35 19.87 -25.29
CA GLY A 338 0.35 19.44 -24.32
C GLY A 338 0.54 18.01 -23.84
N GLU A 339 -0.44 17.53 -23.09
CA GLU A 339 -0.42 16.22 -22.46
C GLU A 339 -0.42 15.07 -23.48
N ASN A 340 -0.99 15.26 -24.68
CA ASN A 340 -1.09 14.22 -25.70
C ASN A 340 0.13 14.15 -26.63
N GLY A 341 1.04 15.11 -26.53
CA GLY A 341 2.19 15.21 -27.43
C GLY A 341 1.82 15.53 -28.88
N ALA A 342 2.80 15.43 -29.77
CA ALA A 342 2.67 15.64 -31.21
C ALA A 342 3.35 14.53 -32.03
N GLY A 343 2.53 13.59 -32.51
CA GLY A 343 2.97 12.48 -33.35
C GLY A 343 3.86 11.48 -32.60
N LYS A 344 4.58 10.62 -33.33
CA LYS A 344 5.45 9.57 -32.75
C LYS A 344 6.80 10.08 -32.24
N ARG A 345 7.11 11.37 -32.42
CA ARG A 345 8.45 11.93 -32.14
C ARG A 345 8.47 12.86 -30.92
N ALA A 346 7.34 13.49 -30.61
CA ALA A 346 7.12 14.19 -29.35
C ALA A 346 6.00 13.45 -28.63
N GLU A 347 6.34 12.38 -27.93
CA GLU A 347 5.39 11.69 -27.06
C GLU A 347 4.96 12.68 -25.96
N GLY A 348 3.68 12.61 -25.55
CA GLY A 348 3.16 13.52 -24.54
C GLY A 348 3.94 13.43 -23.23
N SER A 349 4.01 14.53 -22.48
CA SER A 349 4.67 14.64 -21.15
C SER A 349 3.72 14.78 -19.98
#